data_AF-A0A2S6HBV4-F1
#
_entry.id   AF-A0A2S6HBV4-F1
#
_cell.length_a   1.000
_cell.length_b   1.000
_cell.length_c   1.000
_cell.angle_alpha   90.00
_cell.angle_beta   90.00
_cell.angle_gamma   90.00
#
_symmetry.space_group_name_H-M   'P 1'
#
loop_
_entity.id
_entity.type
_entity.pdbx_description
1 polymer ?
#
loop_
_entity_poly.entity_id
_entity_poly.type
_entity_poly.pdbx_seq_one_letter_code
_entity_poly.pdbx_strand_id
1 'polypeptide(L)'
;MSVGVFASISSSYLKAAKNVFTYFDYSPSLLKPVVLLLALIYALFLLFIGIIFYCFIILDWVGQLTDGIRNFFMSVIENNSYRVGSSLFSFLFRPLGMLVLAPLFLISLCIPKFSSAVELDPYGVSDAMGTFKRIQQAFWQAAKRLFYYVSNSFILLMPFVAVIAVFYSLVLIVMGLVFFLLIPLDWISHLVENIREGIANFCHNHQRKIVYSFADFLFSPILLIILSPIFMGLLIIPKFSGELASNSIS
;
A
#
# COMPACT_ATOMS: atom_id res chain seq x y z
N MET A 1 6.88 0.63 -13.22
CA MET A 1 6.45 -0.43 -12.27
C MET A 1 6.92 0.00 -10.90
N SER A 2 6.00 0.16 -9.95
CA SER A 2 6.37 0.52 -8.59
C SER A 2 7.24 -0.59 -7.99
N VAL A 3 8.38 -0.20 -7.42
CA VAL A 3 9.32 -1.14 -6.81
C VAL A 3 8.84 -1.38 -5.39
N GLY A 4 8.66 -2.64 -4.99
CA GLY A 4 8.26 -2.97 -3.62
C GLY A 4 9.26 -2.44 -2.59
N VAL A 5 8.81 -2.24 -1.35
CA VAL A 5 9.65 -1.71 -0.27
C VAL A 5 10.91 -2.55 -0.06
N PHE A 6 10.80 -3.89 -0.03
CA PHE A 6 11.96 -4.77 0.17
C PHE A 6 12.93 -4.72 -1.00
N ALA A 7 12.43 -4.69 -2.24
CA ALA A 7 13.26 -4.50 -3.43
C ALA A 7 13.97 -3.13 -3.44
N SER A 8 13.28 -2.05 -3.06
CA SER A 8 13.84 -0.70 -3.00
C SER A 8 14.96 -0.61 -1.95
N ILE A 9 14.72 -1.15 -0.76
CA ILE A 9 15.70 -1.20 0.33
C ILE A 9 16.88 -2.08 -0.06
N SER A 10 16.65 -3.31 -0.53
CA SER A 10 17.72 -4.21 -0.98
C SER A 10 18.62 -3.54 -2.03
N SER A 11 18.02 -2.89 -3.03
CA SER A 11 18.77 -2.16 -4.05
C SER A 11 19.58 -0.99 -3.46
N SER A 12 19.07 -0.33 -2.43
CA SER A 12 19.76 0.78 -1.75
C SER A 12 20.97 0.28 -0.95
N TYR A 13 20.88 -0.86 -0.27
CA TYR A 13 22.01 -1.49 0.42
C TYR A 13 23.08 -1.99 -0.55
N LEU A 14 22.69 -2.61 -1.67
CA LEU A 14 23.63 -3.03 -2.72
C LEU A 14 24.33 -1.83 -3.37
N LYS A 15 23.60 -0.74 -3.63
CA LYS A 15 24.19 0.51 -4.13
C LYS A 15 25.11 1.16 -3.09
N ALA A 16 24.75 1.14 -1.81
CA ALA A 16 25.61 1.62 -0.74
C ALA A 16 26.96 0.88 -0.74
N ALA A 17 26.93 -0.45 -0.84
CA ALA A 17 28.15 -1.26 -0.93
C ALA A 17 29.03 -0.87 -2.13
N LYS A 18 28.42 -0.58 -3.30
CA LYS A 18 29.15 -0.09 -4.49
C LYS A 18 29.72 1.32 -4.27
N ASN A 19 28.94 2.21 -3.67
CA ASN A 19 29.31 3.62 -3.46
C ASN A 19 30.50 3.75 -2.51
N VAL A 20 30.65 2.83 -1.55
CA VAL A 20 31.81 2.72 -0.68
C VAL A 20 33.11 2.51 -1.49
N PHE A 21 33.08 1.67 -2.53
CA PHE A 21 34.23 1.52 -3.45
C PHE A 21 34.41 2.72 -4.37
N THR A 22 33.30 3.35 -4.78
CA THR A 22 33.36 4.57 -5.60
C THR A 22 34.06 5.70 -4.85
N TYR A 23 33.83 5.83 -3.54
CA TYR A 23 34.55 6.80 -2.71
C TYR A 23 36.07 6.54 -2.64
N PHE A 24 36.49 5.27 -2.62
CA PHE A 24 37.91 4.91 -2.62
C PHE A 24 38.65 5.48 -3.85
N ASP A 25 38.05 5.44 -5.03
CA ASP A 25 38.65 5.95 -6.27
C ASP A 25 38.94 7.46 -6.19
N TYR A 26 38.07 8.22 -5.52
CA TYR A 26 38.21 9.67 -5.31
C TYR A 26 39.01 10.05 -4.06
N SER A 27 39.41 9.08 -3.25
CA SER A 27 40.10 9.35 -1.98
C SER A 27 41.55 9.81 -2.18
N PRO A 28 42.08 10.70 -1.31
CA PRO A 28 43.47 11.13 -1.37
C PRO A 28 44.44 9.94 -1.27
N SER A 29 45.49 9.93 -2.10
CA SER A 29 46.43 8.79 -2.22
C SER A 29 47.02 8.30 -0.90
N LEU A 30 47.24 9.19 0.08
CA LEU A 30 47.76 8.85 1.41
C LEU A 30 46.77 8.04 2.26
N LEU A 31 45.46 8.25 2.08
CA LEU A 31 44.40 7.60 2.87
C LEU A 31 43.88 6.31 2.21
N LYS A 32 44.20 6.08 0.93
CA LYS A 32 43.77 4.91 0.14
C LYS A 32 43.87 3.56 0.86
N PRO A 33 44.99 3.18 1.50
CA PRO A 33 45.08 1.86 2.13
C PRO A 33 44.08 1.68 3.28
N VAL A 34 43.84 2.73 4.06
CA VAL A 34 42.88 2.71 5.18
C VAL A 34 41.44 2.73 4.65
N VAL A 35 41.16 3.57 3.66
CA VAL A 35 39.85 3.68 3.01
C VAL A 35 39.47 2.36 2.34
N LEU A 36 40.42 1.67 1.70
CA LEU A 36 40.18 0.36 1.07
C LEU A 36 39.79 -0.71 2.10
N LEU A 37 40.48 -0.75 3.24
CA LEU A 37 40.18 -1.71 4.31
C LEU A 37 38.78 -1.47 4.89
N LEU A 38 38.45 -0.21 5.22
CA LEU A 38 37.11 0.17 5.67
C LEU A 38 36.05 -0.13 4.60
N ALA A 39 36.37 0.15 3.34
CA ALA A 39 35.47 -0.07 2.24
C ALA A 39 35.09 -1.55 2.08
N LEU A 40 36.07 -2.44 2.20
CA LEU A 40 35.87 -3.88 2.12
C LEU A 40 34.98 -4.38 3.28
N ILE A 41 35.24 -3.92 4.50
CA ILE A 41 34.43 -4.28 5.68
C ILE A 41 32.99 -3.80 5.50
N TYR A 42 32.77 -2.51 5.18
CA TYR A 42 31.43 -1.97 4.99
C TYR A 42 30.69 -2.65 3.85
N ALA A 43 31.36 -2.89 2.72
CA ALA A 43 30.74 -3.55 1.58
C ALA A 43 30.30 -4.98 1.94
N LEU A 44 31.09 -5.74 2.70
CA LEU A 44 30.72 -7.09 3.14
C LEU A 44 29.41 -7.07 3.96
N PHE A 45 29.33 -6.21 4.97
CA PHE A 45 28.14 -6.10 5.82
C PHE A 45 26.91 -5.58 5.05
N LEU A 46 27.07 -4.52 4.25
CA LEU A 46 25.97 -3.95 3.46
C LEU A 46 25.45 -4.93 2.41
N LEU A 47 26.33 -5.71 1.79
CA LEU A 47 25.96 -6.74 0.81
C LEU A 47 25.19 -7.87 1.50
N PHE A 48 25.67 -8.34 2.66
CA PHE A 48 24.97 -9.35 3.45
C PHE A 48 23.55 -8.90 3.83
N ILE A 49 23.39 -7.66 4.32
CA ILE A 49 22.09 -7.07 4.64
C ILE A 49 21.22 -6.93 3.38
N GLY A 50 21.81 -6.50 2.26
CA GLY A 50 21.12 -6.37 0.97
C GLY A 50 20.55 -7.71 0.49
N ILE A 51 21.29 -8.81 0.67
CA ILE A 51 20.83 -10.18 0.37
C ILE A 51 19.68 -10.60 1.30
N ILE A 52 19.76 -10.30 2.59
CA ILE A 52 18.68 -10.59 3.54
C ILE A 52 17.38 -9.93 3.06
N PHE A 53 17.41 -8.63 2.74
CA PHE A 53 16.24 -7.94 2.20
C PHE A 53 15.80 -8.47 0.83
N TYR A 54 16.75 -8.93 -0.01
CA TYR A 54 16.43 -9.56 -1.29
C TYR A 54 15.58 -10.83 -1.12
N CYS A 55 15.88 -11.66 -0.12
CA CYS A 55 15.06 -12.84 0.19
C CYS A 55 13.60 -12.49 0.54
N PHE A 56 13.34 -11.28 1.06
CA PHE A 56 12.00 -10.80 1.37
C PHE A 56 11.25 -10.19 0.18
N ILE A 57 11.84 -10.11 -1.02
CA ILE A 57 11.14 -9.64 -2.23
C ILE A 57 9.93 -10.53 -2.55
N ILE A 58 9.93 -11.80 -2.19
CA ILE A 58 8.76 -12.67 -2.37
C ILE A 58 7.53 -12.09 -1.64
N LEU A 59 7.74 -11.41 -0.50
CA LEU A 59 6.66 -10.72 0.22
C LEU A 59 6.16 -9.47 -0.52
N ASP A 60 7.00 -8.81 -1.33
CA ASP A 60 6.56 -7.74 -2.25
C ASP A 60 5.55 -8.28 -3.26
N TRP A 61 5.84 -9.46 -3.85
CA TRP A 61 4.95 -10.10 -4.82
C TRP A 61 3.60 -10.51 -4.22
N VAL A 62 3.62 -11.09 -3.02
CA VAL A 62 2.38 -11.44 -2.29
C VAL A 62 1.58 -10.17 -1.96
N GLY A 63 2.26 -9.09 -1.59
CA GLY A 63 1.64 -7.78 -1.37
C GLY A 63 0.92 -7.28 -2.61
N GLN A 64 1.62 -7.21 -3.75
CA GLN A 64 1.07 -6.77 -5.04
C GLN A 64 -0.11 -7.61 -5.52
N LEU A 65 -0.04 -8.94 -5.37
CA LEU A 65 -1.14 -9.82 -5.73
C LEU A 65 -2.37 -9.55 -4.86
N THR A 66 -2.17 -9.36 -3.56
CA THR A 66 -3.24 -9.04 -2.62
C THR A 66 -3.83 -7.64 -2.88
N ASP A 67 -3.01 -6.66 -3.27
CA ASP A 67 -3.48 -5.36 -3.77
C ASP A 67 -4.34 -5.51 -5.02
N GLY A 68 -3.88 -6.30 -6.00
CA GLY A 68 -4.64 -6.58 -7.22
C GLY A 68 -6.03 -7.16 -6.94
N ILE A 69 -6.12 -8.15 -6.04
CA ILE A 69 -7.40 -8.75 -5.63
C ILE A 69 -8.30 -7.74 -4.92
N ARG A 70 -7.75 -6.98 -3.96
CA ARG A 70 -8.54 -5.97 -3.22
C ARG A 70 -9.03 -4.86 -4.12
N ASN A 71 -8.19 -4.37 -5.03
CA ASN A 71 -8.53 -3.34 -6.01
C ASN A 71 -9.59 -3.83 -6.99
N PHE A 72 -9.53 -5.09 -7.39
CA PHE A 72 -10.57 -5.72 -8.20
C PHE A 72 -11.91 -5.71 -7.46
N PHE A 73 -11.96 -6.18 -6.20
CA PHE A 73 -13.19 -6.17 -5.41
C PHE A 73 -13.72 -4.74 -5.20
N MET A 74 -12.85 -3.79 -4.88
CA MET A 74 -13.19 -2.37 -4.75
C MET A 74 -13.85 -1.82 -6.01
N SER A 75 -13.21 -2.01 -7.17
CA SER A 75 -13.71 -1.53 -8.45
C SER A 75 -15.08 -2.13 -8.79
N VAL A 76 -15.30 -3.41 -8.48
CA VAL A 76 -16.61 -4.06 -8.70
C VAL A 76 -17.67 -3.53 -7.73
N ILE A 77 -17.34 -3.32 -6.44
CA ILE A 77 -18.26 -2.76 -5.44
C ILE A 77 -18.68 -1.34 -5.82
N GLU A 78 -17.72 -0.49 -6.20
CA GLU A 78 -17.98 0.89 -6.63
C GLU A 78 -18.80 0.90 -7.93
N ASN A 79 -18.41 0.14 -8.96
CA ASN A 79 -19.19 0.08 -10.20
C ASN A 79 -20.63 -0.40 -9.98
N ASN A 80 -20.83 -1.34 -9.04
CA ASN A 80 -22.17 -1.79 -8.68
C ASN A 80 -22.94 -0.70 -7.93
N SER A 81 -22.30 0.04 -7.02
CA SER A 81 -22.95 1.14 -6.29
C SER A 81 -23.44 2.24 -7.24
N TYR A 82 -22.64 2.64 -8.23
CA TYR A 82 -23.01 3.67 -9.20
C TYR A 82 -24.19 3.23 -10.09
N ARG A 83 -24.32 1.95 -10.41
CA ARG A 83 -25.29 1.51 -11.40
C ARG A 83 -26.57 0.90 -10.80
N VAL A 84 -26.75 0.90 -9.48
CA VAL A 84 -27.96 0.36 -8.82
C VAL A 84 -29.26 0.91 -9.44
N GLY A 85 -29.32 2.22 -9.71
CA GLY A 85 -30.53 2.86 -10.25
C GLY A 85 -30.69 2.82 -11.77
N SER A 86 -29.86 2.08 -12.53
CA SER A 86 -29.86 2.19 -14.00
C SER A 86 -30.93 1.34 -14.71
N SER A 87 -31.41 0.26 -14.09
CA SER A 87 -32.43 -0.63 -14.66
C SER A 87 -33.06 -1.50 -13.57
N LEU A 88 -34.23 -2.10 -13.83
CA LEU A 88 -34.90 -3.01 -12.88
C LEU A 88 -34.02 -4.20 -12.51
N PHE A 89 -33.32 -4.78 -13.49
CA PHE A 89 -32.33 -5.83 -13.26
C PHE A 89 -31.18 -5.34 -12.36
N SER A 90 -30.68 -4.13 -12.60
CA SER A 90 -29.62 -3.54 -11.79
C SER A 90 -30.05 -3.26 -10.35
N PHE A 91 -31.30 -2.83 -10.17
CA PHE A 91 -31.92 -2.56 -8.88
C PHE A 91 -32.02 -3.82 -8.01
N LEU A 92 -32.34 -4.98 -8.62
CA LEU A 92 -32.45 -6.25 -7.92
C LEU A 92 -31.09 -6.90 -7.63
N PHE A 93 -30.20 -6.98 -8.63
CA PHE A 93 -29.01 -7.85 -8.54
C PHE A 93 -27.73 -7.14 -8.09
N ARG A 94 -27.58 -5.83 -8.32
CA ARG A 94 -26.34 -5.12 -7.90
C ARG A 94 -26.19 -5.01 -6.38
N PRO A 95 -27.24 -4.74 -5.59
CA PRO A 95 -27.14 -4.79 -4.13
C PRO A 95 -26.72 -6.18 -3.62
N LEU A 96 -27.26 -7.26 -4.21
CA LEU A 96 -26.85 -8.64 -3.91
C LEU A 96 -25.38 -8.88 -4.23
N GLY A 97 -24.91 -8.42 -5.40
CA GLY A 97 -23.50 -8.50 -5.77
C GLY A 97 -22.58 -7.81 -4.77
N MET A 98 -22.93 -6.60 -4.32
CA MET A 98 -22.17 -5.89 -3.28
C MET A 98 -22.16 -6.65 -1.94
N LEU A 99 -23.28 -7.27 -1.57
CA LEU A 99 -23.43 -8.07 -0.35
C LEU A 99 -22.58 -9.33 -0.35
N VAL A 100 -22.39 -9.99 -1.51
CA VAL A 100 -21.53 -11.17 -1.64
C VAL A 100 -20.05 -10.78 -1.67
N LEU A 101 -19.73 -9.64 -2.31
CA LEU A 101 -18.34 -9.19 -2.45
C LEU A 101 -17.77 -8.61 -1.15
N ALA A 102 -18.57 -7.99 -0.30
CA ALA A 102 -18.10 -7.46 0.99
C ALA A 102 -17.46 -8.49 1.93
N PRO A 103 -18.09 -9.65 2.22
CA PRO A 103 -17.45 -10.68 3.05
C PRO A 103 -16.24 -11.31 2.35
N LEU A 104 -16.24 -11.45 1.01
CA LEU A 104 -15.05 -11.87 0.26
C LEU A 104 -13.90 -10.86 0.40
N PHE A 105 -14.21 -9.57 0.37
CA PHE A 105 -13.26 -8.52 0.65
C PHE A 105 -12.72 -8.63 2.08
N LEU A 106 -13.59 -8.84 3.08
CA LEU A 106 -13.15 -9.04 4.47
C LEU A 106 -12.22 -10.25 4.63
N ILE A 107 -12.54 -11.37 3.97
CA ILE A 107 -11.68 -12.57 3.97
C ILE A 107 -10.31 -12.26 3.34
N SER A 108 -10.27 -11.44 2.28
CA SER A 108 -9.00 -11.02 1.67
C SER A 108 -8.12 -10.15 2.59
N LEU A 109 -8.67 -9.61 3.68
CA LEU A 109 -7.91 -8.87 4.70
C LEU A 109 -7.15 -9.79 5.64
N CYS A 110 -7.61 -11.04 5.80
CA CYS A 110 -6.92 -12.06 6.60
C CYS A 110 -5.58 -12.46 6.00
N ILE A 111 -5.31 -12.08 4.74
CA ILE A 111 -4.01 -12.25 4.10
C ILE A 111 -3.15 -11.02 4.46
N PRO A 112 -2.16 -11.15 5.37
CA PRO A 112 -1.34 -10.02 5.81
C PRO A 112 -0.46 -9.51 4.66
N LYS A 113 -0.41 -8.18 4.50
CA LYS A 113 0.50 -7.53 3.55
C LYS A 113 1.77 -7.08 4.26
N PHE A 114 2.88 -7.70 3.92
CA PHE A 114 4.18 -7.33 4.48
C PHE A 114 4.90 -6.26 3.65
N SER A 115 4.38 -5.91 2.47
CA SER A 115 4.98 -4.91 1.60
C SER A 115 3.96 -4.16 0.75
N SER A 116 4.40 -3.01 0.27
CA SER A 116 3.68 -1.99 -0.48
C SER A 116 4.53 -1.48 -1.62
N ALA A 117 3.87 -0.91 -2.63
CA ALA A 117 4.53 -0.21 -3.73
C ALA A 117 5.07 1.13 -3.22
N VAL A 118 6.39 1.34 -3.27
CA VAL A 118 6.96 2.66 -2.94
C VAL A 118 6.88 3.55 -4.17
N GLU A 119 6.05 4.58 -4.13
CA GLU A 119 6.13 5.70 -5.07
C GLU A 119 7.15 6.70 -4.51
N LEU A 120 8.32 6.79 -5.14
CA LEU A 120 9.37 7.75 -4.78
C LEU A 120 9.03 9.17 -5.28
N ASP A 121 7.79 9.62 -5.07
CA ASP A 121 7.31 10.93 -5.52
C ASP A 121 7.09 11.87 -4.31
N PRO A 122 7.96 12.88 -4.09
CA PRO A 122 7.91 13.75 -2.90
C PRO A 122 6.71 14.72 -2.87
N TYR A 123 5.84 14.68 -3.89
CA TYR A 123 4.67 15.57 -4.02
C TYR A 123 3.36 14.81 -4.30
N GLY A 124 3.40 13.48 -4.36
CA GLY A 124 2.21 12.64 -4.53
C GLY A 124 1.45 12.56 -3.22
N VAL A 125 0.41 13.37 -3.06
CA VAL A 125 -0.60 13.14 -2.03
C VAL A 125 -1.28 11.82 -2.40
N SER A 126 -0.80 10.69 -1.83
CA SER A 126 -1.55 9.44 -1.84
C SER A 126 -2.95 9.77 -1.37
N ASP A 127 -3.95 9.44 -2.18
CA ASP A 127 -5.35 9.73 -1.92
C ASP A 127 -5.71 9.03 -0.59
N ALA A 128 -5.60 9.77 0.52
CA ALA A 128 -5.69 9.27 1.90
C ALA A 128 -7.10 8.81 2.30
N MET A 129 -7.92 8.49 1.31
CA MET A 129 -9.20 7.86 1.47
C MET A 129 -8.99 6.35 1.59
N GLY A 130 -8.79 5.91 2.83
CA GLY A 130 -8.60 4.51 3.18
C GLY A 130 -9.66 3.59 2.56
N THR A 131 -9.25 2.35 2.26
CA THR A 131 -10.07 1.38 1.52
C THR A 131 -11.42 1.12 2.21
N PHE A 132 -11.47 1.07 3.54
CA PHE A 132 -12.73 0.84 4.27
C PHE A 132 -13.68 2.02 4.17
N LYS A 133 -13.16 3.26 4.22
CA LYS A 133 -13.96 4.47 4.04
C LYS A 133 -14.60 4.52 2.65
N ARG A 134 -13.87 4.13 1.60
CA ARG A 134 -14.40 4.06 0.22
C ARG A 134 -15.52 3.02 0.09
N ILE A 135 -15.32 1.82 0.64
CA ILE A 135 -16.38 0.78 0.66
C ILE A 135 -17.62 1.28 1.39
N GLN A 136 -17.44 1.86 2.58
CA GLN A 136 -18.52 2.43 3.37
C GLN A 136 -19.32 3.47 2.57
N GLN A 137 -18.64 4.36 1.85
CA GLN A 137 -19.28 5.33 0.98
C GLN A 137 -20.01 4.70 -0.20
N ALA A 138 -19.45 3.66 -0.82
CA ALA A 138 -20.10 2.92 -1.89
C ALA A 138 -21.41 2.26 -1.40
N PHE A 139 -21.42 1.67 -0.20
CA PHE A 139 -22.65 1.14 0.42
C PHE A 139 -23.69 2.23 0.68
N TRP A 140 -23.27 3.38 1.20
CA TRP A 140 -24.17 4.51 1.46
C TRP A 140 -24.75 5.10 0.16
N GLN A 141 -23.93 5.17 -0.88
CA GLN A 141 -24.34 5.64 -2.20
C GLN A 141 -25.32 4.68 -2.86
N ALA A 142 -25.06 3.38 -2.79
CA ALA A 142 -25.97 2.34 -3.28
C ALA A 142 -27.35 2.45 -2.59
N ALA A 143 -27.36 2.61 -1.26
CA ALA A 143 -28.60 2.80 -0.50
C ALA A 143 -29.39 4.04 -0.97
N LYS A 144 -28.72 5.19 -1.17
CA LYS A 144 -29.36 6.39 -1.72
C LYS A 144 -29.93 6.16 -3.13
N ARG A 145 -29.20 5.46 -3.99
CA ARG A 145 -29.64 5.17 -5.36
C ARG A 145 -30.83 4.21 -5.44
N LEU A 146 -31.00 3.32 -4.46
CA LEU A 146 -32.22 2.50 -4.34
C LEU A 146 -33.46 3.38 -4.18
N PHE A 147 -33.42 4.37 -3.28
CA PHE A 147 -34.55 5.29 -3.08
C PHE A 147 -34.75 6.24 -4.27
N TYR A 148 -33.67 6.65 -4.94
CA TYR A 148 -33.78 7.39 -6.20
C TYR A 148 -34.44 6.58 -7.32
N TYR A 149 -34.23 5.26 -7.36
CA TYR A 149 -34.92 4.39 -8.32
C TYR A 149 -36.41 4.27 -7.99
N VAL A 150 -36.77 4.16 -6.69
CA VAL A 150 -38.18 4.14 -6.24
C VAL A 150 -38.91 5.41 -6.66
N SER A 151 -38.30 6.60 -6.48
CA SER A 151 -38.94 7.87 -6.83
C SER A 151 -39.17 8.06 -8.33
N ASN A 152 -38.39 7.37 -9.17
CA ASN A 152 -38.49 7.44 -10.64
C ASN A 152 -39.20 6.22 -11.25
N SER A 153 -39.75 5.32 -10.43
CA SER A 153 -40.47 4.14 -10.90
C SER A 153 -41.92 4.45 -11.26
N PHE A 154 -42.52 3.61 -12.10
CA PHE A 154 -43.95 3.70 -12.40
C PHE A 154 -44.80 3.59 -11.13
N ILE A 155 -45.85 4.42 -11.00
CA ILE A 155 -46.71 4.52 -9.81
C ILE A 155 -47.23 3.14 -9.35
N LEU A 156 -47.61 2.27 -10.29
CA LEU A 156 -48.11 0.91 -10.00
C LEU A 156 -47.03 -0.03 -9.41
N LEU A 157 -45.77 0.15 -9.78
CA LEU A 157 -44.63 -0.64 -9.30
C LEU A 157 -44.00 -0.05 -8.03
N MET A 158 -44.22 1.23 -7.79
CA MET A 158 -43.67 1.98 -6.65
C MET A 158 -43.82 1.28 -5.29
N PRO A 159 -44.98 0.73 -4.88
CA PRO A 159 -45.09 0.07 -3.57
C PRO A 159 -44.22 -1.19 -3.46
N PHE A 160 -44.12 -1.98 -4.53
CA PHE A 160 -43.29 -3.20 -4.54
C PHE A 160 -41.79 -2.87 -4.53
N VAL A 161 -41.38 -1.93 -5.37
CA VAL A 161 -39.98 -1.47 -5.46
C VAL A 161 -39.56 -0.78 -4.15
N ALA A 162 -40.47 -0.06 -3.47
CA ALA A 162 -40.19 0.56 -2.18
C ALA A 162 -39.88 -0.47 -1.08
N VAL A 163 -40.66 -1.55 -0.98
CA VAL A 163 -40.40 -2.63 0.01
C VAL A 163 -39.01 -3.23 -0.21
N ILE A 164 -38.67 -3.52 -1.47
CA ILE A 164 -37.36 -4.07 -1.84
C ILE A 164 -36.23 -3.07 -1.52
N ALA A 165 -36.43 -1.80 -1.83
CA ALA A 165 -35.46 -0.74 -1.53
C ALA A 165 -35.22 -0.58 -0.02
N VAL A 166 -36.27 -0.60 0.80
CA VAL A 166 -36.16 -0.54 2.26
C VAL A 166 -35.35 -1.73 2.77
N PHE A 167 -35.69 -2.95 2.35
CA PHE A 167 -34.97 -4.15 2.78
C PHE A 167 -33.49 -4.10 2.40
N TYR A 168 -33.16 -3.83 1.12
CA TYR A 168 -31.76 -3.75 0.70
C TYR A 168 -31.03 -2.58 1.35
N SER A 169 -31.66 -1.41 1.51
CA SER A 169 -31.01 -0.27 2.16
C SER A 169 -30.64 -0.57 3.61
N LEU A 170 -31.49 -1.26 4.37
CA LEU A 170 -31.19 -1.67 5.74
C LEU A 170 -29.97 -2.57 5.77
N VAL A 171 -29.93 -3.59 4.90
CA VAL A 171 -28.80 -4.52 4.81
C VAL A 171 -27.50 -3.80 4.38
N LEU A 172 -27.57 -2.91 3.39
CA LEU A 172 -26.41 -2.12 2.94
C LEU A 172 -25.90 -1.16 4.03
N ILE A 173 -26.79 -0.56 4.83
CA ILE A 173 -26.43 0.29 5.97
C ILE A 173 -25.72 -0.53 7.04
N VAL A 174 -26.22 -1.72 7.39
CA VAL A 174 -25.56 -2.61 8.35
C VAL A 174 -24.16 -2.98 7.87
N MET A 175 -23.99 -3.34 6.59
CA MET A 175 -22.65 -3.60 6.03
C MET A 175 -21.76 -2.35 6.04
N GLY A 176 -22.32 -1.18 5.71
CA GLY A 176 -21.62 0.09 5.80
C GLY A 176 -21.12 0.40 7.21
N LEU A 177 -21.88 0.06 8.25
CA LEU A 177 -21.47 0.21 9.65
C LEU A 177 -20.32 -0.73 10.03
N VAL A 178 -20.32 -1.97 9.53
CA VAL A 178 -19.17 -2.89 9.72
C VAL A 178 -17.89 -2.29 9.16
N PHE A 179 -17.94 -1.72 7.95
CA PHE A 179 -16.78 -1.05 7.36
C PHE A 179 -16.41 0.25 8.07
N PHE A 180 -17.39 0.98 8.62
CA PHE A 180 -17.12 2.17 9.43
C PHE A 180 -16.29 1.83 10.68
N LEU A 181 -16.61 0.73 11.37
CA LEU A 181 -15.85 0.25 12.52
C LEU A 181 -14.40 -0.16 12.15
N LEU A 182 -14.14 -0.47 10.89
CA LEU A 182 -12.82 -0.84 10.38
C LEU A 182 -11.98 0.36 9.93
N ILE A 183 -12.53 1.58 9.86
CA ILE A 183 -11.80 2.80 9.45
C ILE A 183 -10.54 3.06 10.30
N PRO A 184 -10.52 2.88 11.64
CA PRO A 184 -9.29 3.06 12.41
C PRO A 184 -8.13 2.16 11.95
N LEU A 185 -8.45 1.01 11.35
CA LEU A 185 -7.47 0.08 10.78
C LEU A 185 -6.82 0.65 9.50
N ASP A 186 -7.51 1.52 8.75
CA ASP A 186 -6.92 2.28 7.65
C ASP A 186 -5.87 3.27 8.17
N TRP A 187 -6.09 3.92 9.31
CA TRP A 187 -5.13 4.86 9.89
C TRP A 187 -3.84 4.16 10.35
N ILE A 188 -3.97 3.00 10.99
CA ILE A 188 -2.81 2.18 11.38
C ILE A 188 -2.05 1.74 10.13
N SER A 189 -2.77 1.31 9.11
CA SER A 189 -2.20 0.90 7.82
C SER A 189 -1.41 2.04 7.14
N HIS A 190 -1.94 3.27 7.14
CA HIS A 190 -1.26 4.45 6.61
C HIS A 190 -0.02 4.83 7.45
N LEU A 191 -0.09 4.69 8.77
CA LEU A 191 1.05 4.92 9.65
C LEU A 191 2.19 3.94 9.34
N VAL A 192 1.88 2.66 9.13
CA VAL A 192 2.87 1.65 8.73
C VAL A 192 3.48 2.01 7.37
N GLU A 193 2.69 2.44 6.40
CA GLU A 193 3.17 2.88 5.08
C GLU A 193 4.18 4.03 5.18
N ASN A 194 3.82 5.09 5.92
CA ASN A 194 4.69 6.24 6.13
C ASN A 194 6.03 5.85 6.76
N ILE A 195 6.02 4.88 7.70
CA ILE A 195 7.24 4.36 8.31
C ILE A 195 8.08 3.62 7.25
N ARG A 196 7.46 2.75 6.43
CA ARG A 196 8.17 1.98 5.39
C ARG A 196 8.77 2.88 4.32
N GLU A 197 8.02 3.86 3.83
CA GLU A 197 8.51 4.88 2.90
C GLU A 197 9.62 5.72 3.52
N GLY A 198 9.47 6.13 4.78
CA GLY A 198 10.50 6.84 5.55
C GLY A 198 11.80 6.04 5.62
N ILE A 199 11.72 4.73 5.86
CA ILE A 199 12.88 3.82 5.87
C ILE A 199 13.52 3.71 4.49
N ALA A 200 12.72 3.52 3.44
CA ALA A 200 13.22 3.42 2.07
C ALA A 200 13.92 4.72 1.63
N ASN A 201 13.32 5.87 1.92
CA ASN A 201 13.89 7.20 1.65
C ASN A 201 15.16 7.44 2.48
N PHE A 202 15.18 7.03 3.75
CA PHE A 202 16.37 7.11 4.59
C PHE A 202 17.53 6.31 4.00
N CYS A 203 17.27 5.06 3.58
CA CYS A 203 18.25 4.20 2.93
C CYS A 203 18.77 4.80 1.62
N HIS A 204 17.86 5.33 0.79
CA HIS A 204 18.21 5.95 -0.49
C HIS A 204 19.06 7.21 -0.33
N ASN A 205 18.75 8.04 0.66
CA ASN A 205 19.49 9.27 0.91
C ASN A 205 20.88 8.97 1.48
N HIS A 206 20.99 8.06 2.45
CA HIS A 206 22.28 7.70 3.04
C HIS A 206 23.19 6.95 2.06
N GLN A 207 22.64 6.07 1.20
CA GLN A 207 23.49 5.41 0.20
C GLN A 207 24.11 6.40 -0.79
N ARG A 208 23.39 7.46 -1.19
CA ARG A 208 23.94 8.53 -2.04
C ARG A 208 25.02 9.35 -1.34
N LYS A 209 24.83 9.68 -0.06
CA LYS A 209 25.76 10.52 0.72
C LYS A 209 27.18 9.96 0.83
N ILE A 210 27.32 8.62 0.85
CA ILE A 210 28.60 7.91 1.00
C ILE A 210 29.70 8.44 0.05
N VAL A 211 29.36 8.88 -1.16
CA VAL A 211 30.34 9.29 -2.18
C VAL A 211 30.83 10.74 -1.97
N TYR A 212 30.09 11.58 -1.25
CA TYR A 212 30.30 13.04 -1.30
C TYR A 212 31.24 13.60 -0.22
N SER A 213 31.38 12.95 0.94
CA SER A 213 32.25 13.45 2.01
C SER A 213 32.90 12.32 2.82
N PHE A 214 34.06 12.60 3.42
CA PHE A 214 34.75 11.64 4.29
C PHE A 214 33.91 11.27 5.53
N ALA A 215 33.22 12.25 6.10
CA ALA A 215 32.32 12.02 7.22
C ALA A 215 31.16 11.11 6.81
N ASP A 216 30.53 11.35 5.65
CA ASP A 216 29.44 10.52 5.16
C ASP A 216 29.90 9.10 4.80
N PHE A 217 31.11 8.94 4.26
CA PHE A 217 31.73 7.64 4.02
C PHE A 217 31.93 6.85 5.31
N LEU A 218 32.29 7.51 6.41
CA LEU A 218 32.57 6.85 7.68
C LEU A 218 31.27 6.52 8.45
N PHE A 219 30.30 7.43 8.48
CA PHE A 219 29.11 7.30 9.33
C PHE A 219 27.89 6.70 8.60
N SER A 220 27.69 6.99 7.32
CA SER A 220 26.48 6.51 6.62
C SER A 220 26.41 4.98 6.53
N PRO A 221 27.48 4.25 6.18
CA PRO A 221 27.47 2.79 6.19
C PRO A 221 27.18 2.21 7.58
N ILE A 222 27.77 2.80 8.63
CA ILE A 222 27.56 2.38 10.03
C ILE A 222 26.10 2.54 10.42
N LEU A 223 25.50 3.69 10.13
CA LEU A 223 24.09 3.97 10.41
C LEU A 223 23.17 2.96 9.70
N LEU A 224 23.42 2.69 8.42
CA LEU A 224 22.66 1.69 7.66
C LEU A 224 22.79 0.29 8.28
N ILE A 225 23.98 -0.14 8.68
CA ILE A 225 24.21 -1.46 9.28
C ILE A 225 23.46 -1.58 10.62
N ILE A 226 23.63 -0.59 11.52
CA ILE A 226 23.03 -0.60 12.87
C ILE A 226 21.51 -0.49 12.81
N LEU A 227 20.95 0.30 11.90
CA LEU A 227 19.51 0.47 11.77
C LEU A 227 18.84 -0.69 11.03
N SER A 228 19.58 -1.51 10.26
CA SER A 228 18.98 -2.64 9.52
C SER A 228 18.14 -3.61 10.35
N PRO A 229 18.53 -4.07 11.57
CA PRO A 229 17.65 -4.91 12.40
C PRO A 229 16.36 -4.20 12.83
N ILE A 230 16.44 -2.89 13.11
CA ILE A 230 15.27 -2.08 13.48
C ILE A 230 14.34 -1.95 12.28
N PHE A 231 14.89 -1.65 11.10
CA PHE A 231 14.12 -1.60 9.86
C PHE A 231 13.44 -2.93 9.57
N MET A 232 14.16 -4.04 9.73
CA MET A 232 13.61 -5.37 9.53
C MET A 232 12.45 -5.67 10.49
N GLY A 233 12.58 -5.33 11.77
CA GLY A 233 11.49 -5.45 12.74
C GLY A 233 10.26 -4.61 12.40
N LEU A 234 10.47 -3.35 11.97
CA LEU A 234 9.38 -2.45 11.57
C LEU A 234 8.70 -2.87 10.27
N LEU A 235 9.45 -3.47 9.33
CA LEU A 235 8.92 -3.90 8.03
C LEU A 235 8.05 -5.16 8.13
N ILE A 236 8.28 -6.01 9.14
CA ILE A 236 7.49 -7.23 9.37
C ILE A 236 6.09 -6.92 9.91
N ILE A 237 5.83 -5.69 10.39
CA ILE A 237 4.50 -5.29 10.86
C ILE A 237 3.50 -5.42 9.70
N PRO A 238 2.48 -6.29 9.79
CA PRO A 238 1.55 -6.52 8.70
C PRO A 238 0.64 -5.31 8.49
N LYS A 239 0.41 -4.98 7.22
CA LYS A 239 -0.56 -3.98 6.77
C LYS A 239 -1.90 -4.67 6.51
N PHE A 240 -2.97 -4.13 7.08
CA PHE A 240 -4.31 -4.71 6.95
C PHE A 240 -5.10 -4.10 5.79
N SER A 241 -4.83 -2.85 5.39
CA SER A 241 -5.53 -2.16 4.30
C SER A 241 -4.67 -2.01 3.04
N GLY A 242 -5.26 -1.70 1.89
CA GLY A 242 -4.55 -1.36 0.65
C GLY A 242 -4.55 0.14 0.42
N GLU A 243 -3.56 0.66 -0.31
CA GLU A 243 -3.66 1.95 -0.99
C GLU A 243 -3.71 1.70 -2.49
N LEU A 244 -4.69 2.30 -3.15
CA LEU A 244 -4.75 2.30 -4.61
C LEU A 244 -3.70 3.31 -5.08
N ALA A 245 -2.59 2.81 -5.63
CA ALA A 245 -1.76 3.61 -6.52
C ALA A 245 -2.70 4.22 -7.56
N SER A 246 -2.77 5.54 -7.62
CA SER A 246 -3.59 6.24 -8.60
C SER A 246 -2.99 5.96 -9.98
N ASN A 247 -3.41 4.86 -10.61
CA ASN A 247 -3.33 4.75 -12.05
C ASN A 247 -4.23 5.86 -12.58
N SER A 248 -3.64 7.00 -12.91
CA SER A 248 -4.24 8.03 -13.73
C SER A 248 -4.84 7.33 -14.94
N ILE A 249 -6.16 7.24 -14.96
CA ILE A 249 -6.92 6.90 -16.16
C ILE A 249 -6.63 8.05 -17.12
N SER A 250 -5.68 7.84 -18.03
CA SER A 250 -5.54 8.61 -19.26
C SER A 250 -6.57 8.12 -20.27
#